data_AF-A0A5C8J5R5-F1
#
_entry.id   AF-A0A5C8J5R5-F1
#
_cell.length_a   1.000
_cell.length_b   1.000
_cell.length_c   1.000
_cell.angle_alpha   90.00
_cell.angle_beta   90.00
_cell.angle_gamma   90.00
#
_symmetry.space_group_name_H-M   'P 1'
#
loop_
_entity.id
_entity.type
_entity.pdbx_description
1 polymer ?
#
loop_
_entity_poly.entity_id
_entity_poly.type
_entity_poly.pdbx_seq_one_letter_code
_entity_poly.pdbx_strand_id
1 'polypeptide(L)'
;MKTVVVGLPEREAFAVSLLMSKLRPDWEFQSQPADVDSVPADLYVLDADAWQERHGTQSGTAKLQALVKQKPAVLLTAPVAPRPEAQAQADAAARDWGDCGWVVLRRPFRAAAMGEALRRAEQRVGGLAEAPADVAKPAEQAHDTPEAPGAAPNSLAAADRGQRPGVQDSGGVTRFSSAFFTTTVQSALDGAPAPSNAGLPPPDITDDELTLEAFAACVPTAPSAECRRFLGALAERLAQPGVFEMSFTLMNGIVFDRATNWVASNTPMSVVRMVARSRSLGTYVKTTDLDARVEPCARARQRGMQEHRLGALLHAFARMAECRLPAP
;
A
#
# COMPACT_ATOMS: atom_id res chain seq x y z
N MET A 1 -6.95 12.80 -15.28
CA MET A 1 -6.26 11.59 -15.82
C MET A 1 -6.88 10.37 -15.16
N LYS A 2 -7.19 9.31 -15.90
CA LYS A 2 -7.78 8.08 -15.36
C LYS A 2 -6.70 7.06 -15.02
N THR A 3 -6.63 6.67 -13.75
CA THR A 3 -5.66 5.69 -13.24
C THR A 3 -6.36 4.44 -12.72
N VAL A 4 -5.87 3.27 -13.12
CA VAL A 4 -6.40 1.98 -12.67
C VAL A 4 -5.38 1.25 -11.79
N VAL A 5 -5.82 0.85 -10.60
CA VAL A 5 -5.05 0.09 -9.62
C VAL A 5 -5.40 -1.40 -9.77
N VAL A 6 -4.42 -2.24 -10.09
CA VAL A 6 -4.61 -3.66 -10.46
C VAL A 6 -3.93 -4.59 -9.46
N GLY A 7 -4.65 -5.63 -9.03
CA GLY A 7 -4.06 -6.79 -8.33
C GLY A 7 -3.75 -6.59 -6.85
N LEU A 8 -3.91 -5.39 -6.30
CA LEU A 8 -3.84 -5.18 -4.85
C LEU A 8 -5.05 -5.80 -4.14
N PRO A 9 -4.88 -6.39 -2.94
CA PRO A 9 -5.99 -6.74 -2.05
C PRO A 9 -6.87 -5.51 -1.76
N GLU A 10 -8.18 -5.69 -1.62
CA GLU A 10 -9.17 -4.60 -1.47
C GLU A 10 -8.75 -3.51 -0.45
N ARG A 11 -8.24 -3.93 0.72
CA ARG A 11 -7.72 -3.02 1.76
C ARG A 11 -6.54 -2.17 1.30
N GLU A 12 -5.61 -2.76 0.55
CA GLU A 12 -4.42 -2.05 0.04
C GLU A 12 -4.79 -1.19 -1.17
N ALA A 13 -5.68 -1.67 -2.04
CA ALA A 13 -6.23 -0.89 -3.15
C ALA A 13 -6.93 0.38 -2.65
N PHE A 14 -7.81 0.27 -1.64
CA PHE A 14 -8.48 1.43 -1.03
C PHE A 14 -7.50 2.42 -0.39
N ALA A 15 -6.48 1.91 0.33
CA ALA A 15 -5.43 2.73 0.93
C ALA A 15 -4.61 3.50 -0.13
N VAL A 16 -4.29 2.84 -1.24
CA VAL A 16 -3.57 3.44 -2.37
C VAL A 16 -4.46 4.46 -3.09
N SER A 17 -5.72 4.17 -3.37
CA SER A 17 -6.66 5.13 -3.97
C SER A 17 -6.82 6.42 -3.14
N LEU A 18 -6.91 6.30 -1.80
CA LEU A 18 -6.98 7.46 -0.89
C LEU A 18 -5.67 8.24 -0.78
N LEU A 19 -4.52 7.58 -0.94
CA LEU A 19 -3.23 8.26 -1.04
C LEU A 19 -3.14 9.02 -2.36
N MET A 20 -3.55 8.38 -3.46
CA MET A 20 -3.47 8.94 -4.80
C MET A 20 -4.43 10.12 -5.01
N SER A 21 -5.66 10.06 -4.47
CA SER A 21 -6.60 11.19 -4.52
C SER A 21 -6.14 12.42 -3.74
N LYS A 22 -5.22 12.27 -2.78
CA LYS A 22 -4.55 13.39 -2.10
C LYS A 22 -3.35 13.92 -2.87
N LEU A 23 -2.59 13.04 -3.54
CA LEU A 23 -1.40 13.39 -4.33
C LEU A 23 -1.74 13.95 -5.73
N ARG A 24 -2.94 13.65 -6.24
CA ARG A 24 -3.50 14.08 -7.52
C ARG A 24 -5.04 14.20 -7.37
N PRO A 25 -5.57 15.34 -6.88
CA PRO A 25 -7.01 15.53 -6.73
C PRO A 25 -7.80 15.46 -8.04
N ASP A 26 -7.19 15.90 -9.15
CA ASP A 26 -7.81 15.99 -10.48
C ASP A 26 -7.74 14.68 -11.29
N TRP A 27 -7.52 13.56 -10.62
CA TRP A 27 -7.37 12.24 -11.23
C TRP A 27 -8.49 11.31 -10.76
N GLU A 28 -8.96 10.46 -11.68
CA GLU A 28 -9.97 9.44 -11.42
C GLU A 28 -9.27 8.13 -11.07
N PHE A 29 -9.67 7.50 -9.96
CA PHE A 29 -9.05 6.26 -9.47
C PHE A 29 -10.06 5.13 -9.41
N GLN A 30 -9.73 4.01 -10.06
CA GLN A 30 -10.52 2.79 -10.03
C GLN A 30 -9.63 1.62 -9.62
N SER A 31 -10.06 0.82 -8.65
CA SER A 31 -9.39 -0.44 -8.28
C SER A 31 -10.06 -1.64 -8.93
N GLN A 32 -9.26 -2.60 -9.37
CA GLN A 32 -9.73 -3.89 -9.91
C GLN A 32 -8.84 -5.06 -9.46
N PRO A 33 -9.40 -6.27 -9.33
CA PRO A 33 -8.60 -7.49 -9.16
C PRO A 33 -7.73 -7.76 -10.39
N ALA A 34 -6.72 -8.63 -10.22
CA ALA A 34 -5.85 -9.07 -11.32
C ALA A 34 -6.55 -9.95 -12.37
N ASP A 35 -7.70 -10.55 -12.03
CA ASP A 35 -8.42 -11.52 -12.86
C ASP A 35 -9.36 -10.93 -13.92
N VAL A 36 -9.57 -9.61 -13.91
CA VAL A 36 -10.52 -8.94 -14.78
C VAL A 36 -9.77 -8.15 -15.85
N ASP A 37 -10.20 -8.27 -17.11
CA ASP A 37 -9.69 -7.49 -18.23
C ASP A 37 -9.60 -6.01 -17.85
N SER A 38 -8.41 -5.41 -17.95
CA SER A 38 -8.22 -4.05 -17.43
C SER A 38 -9.05 -3.03 -18.18
N VAL A 39 -9.85 -2.28 -17.43
CA VAL A 39 -10.58 -1.14 -17.98
C VAL A 39 -9.56 -0.13 -18.54
N PRO A 40 -9.76 0.43 -19.75
CA PRO A 40 -8.83 1.39 -20.32
C PRO A 40 -8.49 2.54 -19.36
N ALA A 41 -7.19 2.81 -19.23
CA ALA A 41 -6.62 3.83 -18.36
C ALA A 41 -5.51 4.62 -19.08
N ASP A 42 -5.22 5.81 -18.54
CA ASP A 42 -4.06 6.61 -18.94
C ASP A 42 -2.78 6.14 -18.26
N LEU A 43 -2.91 5.64 -17.03
CA LEU A 43 -1.83 5.13 -16.19
C LEU A 43 -2.31 3.91 -15.38
N TYR A 44 -1.43 2.93 -15.17
CA TYR A 44 -1.71 1.77 -14.30
C TYR A 44 -0.82 1.76 -13.06
N VAL A 45 -1.36 1.31 -11.92
CA VAL A 45 -0.58 0.97 -10.72
C VAL A 45 -0.83 -0.50 -10.43
N LEU A 46 0.20 -1.35 -10.46
CA LEU A 46 0.03 -2.81 -10.39
C LEU A 46 0.81 -3.41 -9.24
N ASP A 47 0.22 -4.38 -8.54
CA ASP A 47 0.98 -5.30 -7.68
C ASP A 47 1.70 -6.33 -8.57
N ALA A 48 3.00 -6.12 -8.78
CA ALA A 48 3.79 -6.95 -9.68
C ALA A 48 4.08 -8.34 -9.08
N ASP A 49 4.19 -8.44 -7.75
CA ASP A 49 4.45 -9.72 -7.09
C ASP A 49 3.20 -10.61 -7.15
N ALA A 50 2.03 -10.07 -6.78
CA ALA A 50 0.76 -10.79 -6.87
C ALA A 50 0.44 -11.23 -8.32
N TRP A 51 0.84 -10.43 -9.30
CA TRP A 51 0.73 -10.78 -10.72
C TRP A 51 1.69 -11.93 -11.12
N GLN A 52 2.94 -11.89 -10.65
CA GLN A 52 3.93 -12.94 -10.91
C GLN A 52 3.62 -14.25 -10.18
N GLU A 53 3.13 -14.21 -8.93
CA GLU A 53 2.68 -15.38 -8.19
C GLU A 53 1.54 -16.10 -8.92
N ARG A 54 0.62 -15.33 -9.52
CA ARG A 54 -0.58 -15.86 -10.18
C ARG A 54 -0.37 -16.36 -11.61
N HIS A 55 0.66 -15.85 -12.30
CA HIS A 55 0.92 -16.20 -13.70
C HIS A 55 2.29 -16.83 -13.96
N GLY A 56 3.13 -16.97 -12.94
CA GLY A 56 4.54 -17.34 -13.07
C GLY A 56 5.38 -16.17 -13.60
N THR A 57 6.67 -16.12 -13.27
CA THR A 57 7.53 -14.95 -13.53
C THR A 57 7.61 -14.56 -15.02
N GLN A 58 7.84 -15.53 -15.92
CA GLN A 58 7.99 -15.26 -17.35
C GLN A 58 6.67 -14.91 -18.05
N SER A 59 5.63 -15.72 -17.87
CA SER A 59 4.31 -15.44 -18.47
C SER A 59 3.64 -14.22 -17.83
N GLY A 60 3.86 -13.98 -16.53
CA GLY A 60 3.42 -12.80 -15.81
C GLY A 60 3.95 -11.51 -16.43
N THR A 61 5.26 -11.38 -16.67
CA THR A 61 5.84 -10.18 -17.30
C THR A 61 5.28 -9.95 -18.71
N ALA A 62 5.19 -10.99 -19.55
CA ALA A 62 4.62 -10.86 -20.89
C ALA A 62 3.13 -10.45 -20.87
N LYS A 63 2.34 -11.02 -19.95
CA LYS A 63 0.94 -10.60 -19.73
C LYS A 63 0.84 -9.18 -19.20
N LEU A 64 1.76 -8.73 -18.34
CA LEU A 64 1.78 -7.37 -17.81
C LEU A 64 2.10 -6.36 -18.92
N GLN A 65 3.04 -6.69 -19.82
CA GLN A 65 3.30 -5.91 -21.04
C GLN A 65 2.05 -5.84 -21.95
N ALA A 66 1.38 -6.98 -22.15
CA ALA A 66 0.15 -7.06 -22.95
C ALA A 66 -1.07 -6.36 -22.31
N LEU A 67 -1.08 -6.20 -20.98
CA LEU A 67 -2.10 -5.44 -20.24
C LEU A 67 -1.87 -3.93 -20.37
N VAL A 68 -0.63 -3.51 -20.13
CA VAL A 68 -0.24 -2.10 -20.07
C VAL A 68 -0.16 -1.46 -21.47
N LYS A 69 0.14 -2.22 -22.53
CA LYS A 69 0.06 -1.77 -23.95
C LYS A 69 0.73 -0.41 -24.20
N GLN A 70 1.98 -0.28 -23.79
CA GLN A 70 2.80 0.97 -23.86
C GLN A 70 2.29 2.17 -23.04
N LYS A 71 1.23 2.02 -22.22
CA LYS A 71 0.88 3.03 -21.23
C LYS A 71 1.96 3.13 -20.13
N PRO A 72 2.11 4.28 -19.47
CA PRO A 72 2.94 4.35 -18.27
C PRO A 72 2.33 3.53 -17.13
N ALA A 73 3.20 2.88 -16.37
CA ALA A 73 2.82 2.08 -15.22
C ALA A 73 3.74 2.33 -14.02
N VAL A 74 3.17 2.26 -12.83
CA VAL A 74 3.90 2.13 -11.56
C VAL A 74 3.77 0.69 -11.08
N LEU A 75 4.88 -0.02 -10.94
CA LEU A 75 4.92 -1.39 -10.45
C LEU A 75 5.27 -1.41 -8.96
N LEU A 76 4.34 -1.88 -8.14
CA LEU A 76 4.55 -2.12 -6.72
C LEU A 76 5.15 -3.51 -6.55
N THR A 77 6.33 -3.58 -5.96
CA THR A 77 7.04 -4.86 -5.73
C THR A 77 7.23 -5.12 -4.24
N ALA A 78 7.69 -6.31 -3.92
CA ALA A 78 7.90 -6.77 -2.55
C ALA A 78 9.00 -5.95 -1.85
N PRO A 79 9.02 -5.96 -0.50
CA PRO A 79 10.25 -5.65 0.23
C PRO A 79 11.38 -6.62 -0.15
N VAL A 80 12.60 -6.27 0.26
CA VAL A 80 13.83 -7.04 0.03
C VAL A 80 13.59 -8.56 0.13
N ALA A 81 13.88 -9.29 -0.94
CA ALA A 81 13.63 -10.70 -1.02
C ALA A 81 14.55 -11.47 -0.05
N PRO A 82 14.07 -12.52 0.64
CA PRO A 82 14.81 -13.17 1.72
C PRO A 82 16.07 -13.93 1.26
N ARG A 83 16.24 -14.18 -0.04
CA ARG A 83 17.40 -14.87 -0.62
C ARG A 83 18.17 -13.94 -1.57
N PRO A 84 19.51 -13.87 -1.52
CA PRO A 84 20.31 -13.04 -2.42
C PRO A 84 20.02 -13.28 -3.91
N GLU A 85 19.79 -14.53 -4.31
CA GLU A 85 19.43 -14.91 -5.68
C GLU A 85 18.07 -14.33 -6.09
N ALA A 86 17.05 -14.45 -5.23
CA ALA A 86 15.73 -13.87 -5.46
C ALA A 86 15.78 -12.33 -5.46
N GLN A 87 16.65 -11.74 -4.64
CA GLN A 87 16.88 -10.29 -4.62
C GLN A 87 17.54 -9.84 -5.93
N ALA A 88 18.60 -10.50 -6.38
CA ALA A 88 19.25 -10.23 -7.67
C ALA A 88 18.29 -10.41 -8.86
N GLN A 89 17.39 -11.39 -8.80
CA GLN A 89 16.34 -11.61 -9.80
C GLN A 89 15.29 -10.50 -9.79
N ALA A 90 14.87 -10.03 -8.60
CA ALA A 90 13.99 -8.87 -8.47
C ALA A 90 14.66 -7.54 -8.89
N ASP A 91 15.98 -7.40 -8.65
CA ASP A 91 16.80 -6.30 -9.15
C ASP A 91 17.02 -6.33 -10.66
N ALA A 92 17.05 -7.52 -11.28
CA ALA A 92 17.05 -7.68 -12.73
C ALA A 92 15.68 -7.32 -13.33
N ALA A 93 14.60 -7.95 -12.87
CA ALA A 93 13.24 -7.65 -13.35
C ALA A 93 12.89 -6.16 -13.19
N ALA A 94 13.30 -5.52 -12.08
CA ALA A 94 13.09 -4.09 -11.88
C ALA A 94 13.85 -3.19 -12.88
N ARG A 95 15.00 -3.63 -13.40
CA ARG A 95 15.72 -2.94 -14.48
C ARG A 95 15.03 -3.16 -15.82
N ASP A 96 14.70 -4.40 -16.16
CA ASP A 96 13.99 -4.76 -17.40
C ASP A 96 12.65 -3.98 -17.53
N TRP A 97 11.93 -3.81 -16.43
CA TRP A 97 10.72 -2.99 -16.36
C TRP A 97 10.99 -1.48 -16.46
N GLY A 98 12.11 -1.00 -15.92
CA GLY A 98 12.57 0.38 -16.10
C GLY A 98 12.86 0.71 -17.57
N ASP A 99 13.50 -0.23 -18.28
CA ASP A 99 13.80 -0.14 -19.71
C ASP A 99 12.53 -0.21 -20.57
N CYS A 100 11.49 -0.93 -20.12
CA CYS A 100 10.14 -0.90 -20.69
C CYS A 100 9.40 0.44 -20.48
N GLY A 101 10.02 1.45 -19.86
CA GLY A 101 9.39 2.74 -19.61
C GLY A 101 8.47 2.77 -18.38
N TRP A 102 8.52 1.77 -17.50
CA TRP A 102 7.74 1.75 -16.27
C TRP A 102 8.53 2.29 -15.07
N VAL A 103 7.83 2.53 -13.96
CA VAL A 103 8.41 3.05 -12.71
C VAL A 103 8.23 2.00 -11.62
N VAL A 104 9.32 1.45 -11.11
CA VAL A 104 9.28 0.42 -10.07
C VAL A 104 9.36 1.08 -8.68
N LEU A 105 8.42 0.74 -7.80
CA LEU A 105 8.29 1.27 -6.44
C LEU A 105 8.22 0.12 -5.43
N ARG A 106 9.32 -0.10 -4.71
CA ARG A 106 9.41 -1.17 -3.69
C ARG A 106 8.58 -0.84 -2.45
N ARG A 107 7.80 -1.81 -1.98
CA ARG A 107 7.21 -1.79 -0.65
C ARG A 107 8.31 -1.98 0.42
N PRO A 108 8.16 -1.41 1.62
CA PRO A 108 7.24 -0.34 1.98
C PRO A 108 7.69 1.01 1.39
N PHE A 109 6.77 1.94 1.11
CA PHE A 109 7.08 3.25 0.55
C PHE A 109 6.33 4.38 1.26
N ARG A 110 6.84 5.62 1.12
CA ARG A 110 6.18 6.85 1.63
C ARG A 110 5.29 7.50 0.57
N ALA A 111 4.40 8.39 1.00
CA ALA A 111 3.60 9.24 0.12
C ALA A 111 4.45 10.01 -0.91
N ALA A 112 5.57 10.59 -0.47
CA ALA A 112 6.49 11.31 -1.37
C ALA A 112 7.08 10.40 -2.47
N ALA A 113 7.43 9.16 -2.14
CA ALA A 113 7.96 8.20 -3.12
C ALA A 113 6.90 7.76 -4.13
N MET A 114 5.64 7.58 -3.69
CA MET A 114 4.50 7.35 -4.58
C MET A 114 4.22 8.56 -5.47
N GLY A 115 4.18 9.77 -4.91
CA GLY A 115 3.93 11.01 -5.67
C GLY A 115 4.99 11.28 -6.73
N GLU A 116 6.25 11.01 -6.40
CA GLU A 116 7.38 11.06 -7.32
C GLU A 116 7.30 9.96 -8.40
N ALA A 117 6.91 8.73 -8.04
CA ALA A 117 6.72 7.66 -9.01
C ALA A 117 5.60 7.98 -10.02
N LEU A 118 4.47 8.51 -9.54
CA LEU A 118 3.37 8.98 -10.39
C LEU A 118 3.79 10.16 -11.27
N ARG A 119 4.61 11.10 -10.76
CA ARG A 119 5.16 12.21 -11.54
C ARG A 119 6.07 11.74 -12.68
N ARG A 120 6.96 10.76 -12.43
CA ARG A 120 7.80 10.16 -13.49
C ARG A 120 6.97 9.41 -14.54
N ALA A 121 5.94 8.69 -14.11
CA ALA A 121 5.04 7.98 -15.00
C ALA A 121 4.21 8.96 -15.86
N GLU A 122 3.70 10.05 -15.28
CA GLU A 122 3.01 11.13 -15.99
C GLU A 122 3.90 11.86 -17.01
N GLN A 123 5.16 12.14 -16.67
CA GLN A 123 6.10 12.75 -17.63
C GLN A 123 6.32 11.89 -18.88
N ARG A 124 6.16 10.56 -18.77
CA ARG A 124 6.18 9.65 -19.93
C ARG A 124 4.88 9.66 -20.74
N VAL A 125 3.73 10.03 -20.15
CA VAL A 125 2.50 10.33 -20.93
C VAL A 125 2.76 11.51 -21.88
N GLY A 126 3.36 12.59 -21.36
CA GLY A 126 3.67 13.79 -22.15
C GLY A 126 4.75 13.54 -23.22
N GLY A 127 5.83 12.84 -22.87
CA GLY A 127 6.91 12.55 -23.81
C GLY A 127 6.55 11.59 -24.96
N LEU A 128 5.47 10.83 -24.84
CA LEU A 128 4.94 9.97 -25.92
C LEU A 128 4.08 10.74 -26.95
N ALA A 129 3.78 12.03 -26.72
CA ALA A 129 2.96 12.84 -27.61
C ALA A 129 3.75 13.69 -28.62
N GLU A 130 5.04 13.94 -28.40
CA GLU A 130 5.90 14.69 -29.33
C GLU A 130 6.94 13.79 -30.00
N ALA A 131 6.47 12.96 -30.93
CA ALA A 131 7.32 12.56 -32.06
C ALA A 131 7.38 13.75 -33.03
N PRO A 132 8.57 14.23 -33.46
CA PRO A 132 8.65 15.25 -34.49
C PRO A 132 8.03 14.72 -35.78
N ALA A 133 6.90 15.30 -36.18
CA ALA A 133 6.29 15.05 -37.48
C ALA A 133 7.08 15.81 -38.56
N ASP A 134 8.27 15.31 -38.88
CA ASP A 134 9.04 15.83 -40.02
C ASP A 134 8.58 15.17 -41.32
N VAL A 135 8.34 15.98 -42.34
CA VAL A 135 7.54 15.65 -43.51
C VAL A 135 8.45 15.39 -44.71
N ALA A 136 8.54 14.14 -45.16
CA ALA A 136 9.22 13.79 -46.41
C ALA A 136 8.52 12.65 -47.20
N LYS A 137 7.56 13.05 -48.04
CA LYS A 137 7.10 12.39 -49.27
C LYS A 137 6.82 13.50 -50.30
N PRO A 138 6.79 13.28 -51.63
CA PRO A 138 6.66 11.98 -52.33
C PRO A 138 7.51 11.76 -53.61
N ALA A 139 7.55 10.51 -54.06
CA ALA A 139 7.47 10.03 -55.47
C ALA A 139 7.28 8.49 -55.37
N GLU A 140 6.21 7.82 -55.80
CA GLU A 140 5.41 7.82 -57.04
C GLU A 140 5.99 6.94 -58.16
N GLN A 141 5.38 5.74 -58.30
CA GLN A 141 5.17 4.89 -59.50
C GLN A 141 4.60 3.54 -58.97
N ALA A 142 3.29 3.27 -58.97
CA ALA A 142 2.35 3.06 -60.08
C ALA A 142 2.53 1.70 -60.79
N HIS A 143 1.57 0.77 -60.63
CA HIS A 143 0.86 0.04 -61.69
C HIS A 143 -0.35 -0.77 -61.16
N ASP A 144 -1.52 -0.53 -61.79
CA ASP A 144 -2.62 -1.41 -62.17
C ASP A 144 -3.39 -2.36 -61.19
N THR A 145 -4.61 -1.87 -60.86
CA THR A 145 -5.95 -2.50 -60.94
C THR A 145 -6.17 -3.50 -62.12
N PRO A 146 -7.27 -4.30 -62.21
CA PRO A 146 -8.53 -4.31 -61.41
C PRO A 146 -8.91 -5.74 -60.87
N GLU A 147 -10.11 -6.10 -60.38
CA GLU A 147 -11.43 -5.43 -60.25
C GLU A 147 -12.21 -5.92 -58.97
N ALA A 148 -13.54 -6.06 -59.05
CA ALA A 148 -14.50 -6.48 -58.00
C ALA A 148 -15.50 -7.53 -58.59
N PRO A 149 -16.73 -7.78 -58.06
CA PRO A 149 -17.33 -7.53 -56.74
C PRO A 149 -18.03 -8.78 -56.12
N GLY A 150 -18.53 -8.72 -54.88
CA GLY A 150 -19.33 -9.83 -54.33
C GLY A 150 -19.98 -9.66 -52.94
N ALA A 151 -21.27 -9.32 -52.92
CA ALA A 151 -22.31 -9.72 -51.95
C ALA A 151 -22.12 -9.56 -50.41
N ALA A 152 -22.91 -8.65 -49.83
CA ALA A 152 -23.68 -8.90 -48.60
C ALA A 152 -25.05 -9.54 -48.96
N PRO A 153 -26.05 -9.80 -48.07
CA PRO A 153 -26.16 -9.56 -46.62
C PRO A 153 -26.86 -10.70 -45.81
N ASN A 154 -27.39 -10.39 -44.61
CA ASN A 154 -28.46 -11.11 -43.85
C ASN A 154 -28.09 -12.45 -43.14
N SER A 155 -28.76 -12.91 -42.06
CA SER A 155 -29.82 -12.34 -41.19
C SER A 155 -29.98 -13.07 -39.83
N LEU A 156 -30.49 -12.34 -38.82
CA LEU A 156 -31.48 -12.70 -37.78
C LEU A 156 -31.42 -13.97 -36.88
N ALA A 157 -31.75 -13.71 -35.60
CA ALA A 157 -32.58 -14.50 -34.66
C ALA A 157 -31.99 -15.77 -33.98
N ALA A 158 -32.52 -16.25 -32.83
CA ALA A 158 -33.20 -15.65 -31.66
C ALA A 158 -33.45 -16.73 -30.57
N ALA A 159 -33.72 -16.31 -29.33
CA ALA A 159 -34.28 -17.12 -28.22
C ALA A 159 -33.37 -18.26 -27.64
N ASP A 160 -33.61 -18.84 -26.46
CA ASP A 160 -34.62 -18.58 -25.42
C ASP A 160 -34.08 -18.82 -23.97
N ARG A 161 -34.85 -18.36 -22.98
CA ARG A 161 -34.86 -18.63 -21.52
C ARG A 161 -33.90 -19.68 -20.92
N GLY A 162 -33.28 -19.26 -19.80
CA GLY A 162 -32.94 -20.11 -18.65
C GLY A 162 -32.94 -19.28 -17.36
N GLN A 163 -33.87 -19.53 -16.42
CA GLN A 163 -34.23 -18.57 -15.36
C GLN A 163 -34.18 -19.19 -13.94
N ARG A 164 -33.25 -18.68 -13.11
CA ARG A 164 -33.21 -18.79 -11.61
C ARG A 164 -33.02 -20.19 -11.00
N PRO A 165 -32.74 -20.32 -9.68
CA PRO A 165 -32.55 -19.32 -8.61
C PRO A 165 -31.07 -19.09 -8.24
N GLY A 166 -30.65 -18.10 -7.45
CA GLY A 166 -31.41 -17.24 -6.54
C GLY A 166 -30.89 -17.38 -5.11
N VAL A 167 -29.61 -17.10 -4.89
CA VAL A 167 -29.03 -16.94 -3.54
C VAL A 167 -28.87 -15.44 -3.31
N GLN A 168 -29.74 -14.88 -2.48
CA GLN A 168 -29.46 -13.62 -1.81
C GLN A 168 -28.42 -13.92 -0.73
N ASP A 169 -27.17 -13.58 -0.96
CA ASP A 169 -26.26 -13.35 0.17
C ASP A 169 -26.16 -11.85 0.44
N SER A 170 -26.23 -11.52 1.71
CA SER A 170 -26.48 -10.17 2.17
C SER A 170 -25.26 -9.31 1.91
N GLY A 171 -25.42 -8.29 1.06
CA GLY A 171 -24.44 -7.24 0.83
C GLY A 171 -24.20 -6.42 2.10
N GLY A 172 -23.48 -7.01 3.05
CA GLY A 172 -23.01 -6.37 4.26
C GLY A 172 -21.95 -5.34 3.90
N VAL A 173 -22.39 -4.15 3.52
CA VAL A 173 -21.53 -2.98 3.33
C VAL A 173 -20.95 -2.61 4.69
N THR A 174 -19.84 -3.25 5.05
CA THR A 174 -18.94 -2.80 6.11
C THR A 174 -18.41 -1.43 5.70
N ARG A 175 -19.10 -0.39 6.18
CA ARG A 175 -18.67 1.01 6.00
C ARG A 175 -17.33 1.19 6.69
N PHE A 176 -16.25 1.02 5.95
CA PHE A 176 -14.90 1.34 6.41
C PHE A 176 -14.82 2.84 6.73
N SER A 177 -14.65 3.18 8.00
CA SER A 177 -14.52 4.58 8.42
C SER A 177 -13.28 5.21 7.76
N SER A 178 -13.49 6.24 6.93
CA SER A 178 -12.42 7.00 6.27
C SER A 178 -11.39 7.59 7.26
N ALA A 179 -11.78 7.73 8.53
CA ALA A 179 -10.94 8.09 9.67
C ALA A 179 -9.62 7.30 9.80
N PHE A 180 -9.53 6.06 9.28
CA PHE A 180 -8.28 5.27 9.29
C PHE A 180 -7.16 5.81 8.41
N PHE A 181 -7.48 6.67 7.45
CA PHE A 181 -6.55 7.15 6.42
C PHE A 181 -6.47 8.68 6.33
N THR A 182 -7.35 9.42 7.03
CA THR A 182 -7.27 10.89 7.12
C THR A 182 -6.11 11.35 8.01
N THR A 183 -5.98 10.77 9.21
CA THR A 183 -4.97 11.15 10.22
C THR A 183 -3.51 11.03 9.75
N THR A 184 -3.23 10.21 8.72
CA THR A 184 -1.87 9.95 8.22
C THR A 184 -1.29 11.08 7.37
N VAL A 185 -2.11 12.03 6.89
CA VAL A 185 -1.66 13.08 5.95
C VAL A 185 -1.83 14.50 6.53
N GLN A 186 -2.44 14.64 7.71
CA GLN A 186 -2.65 15.93 8.37
C GLN A 186 -1.37 16.55 8.99
N SER A 187 -0.25 15.81 9.06
CA SER A 187 1.02 16.34 9.63
C SER A 187 1.88 17.13 8.64
N ALA A 188 1.35 17.57 7.49
CA ALA A 188 2.11 18.30 6.48
C ALA A 188 1.47 19.60 5.96
N LEU A 189 0.15 19.70 5.88
CA LEU A 189 -0.56 20.88 5.36
C LEU A 189 -1.88 21.12 6.13
N ASP A 190 -1.99 22.32 6.69
CA ASP A 190 -3.15 23.04 7.24
C ASP A 190 -3.99 22.47 8.40
N GLY A 191 -4.17 23.34 9.41
CA GLY A 191 -4.86 23.08 10.66
C GLY A 191 -6.38 23.27 10.59
N ALA A 192 -7.09 22.29 10.03
CA ALA A 192 -8.54 22.17 10.20
C ALA A 192 -8.89 21.21 11.37
N PRO A 193 -9.86 21.54 12.25
CA PRO A 193 -10.15 20.74 13.45
C PRO A 193 -10.82 19.41 13.11
N ALA A 194 -10.29 18.32 13.65
CA ALA A 194 -10.89 16.99 13.56
C ALA A 194 -12.12 16.88 14.49
N PRO A 195 -13.13 16.04 14.16
CA PRO A 195 -14.29 15.84 15.01
C PRO A 195 -13.89 15.25 16.39
N SER A 196 -14.35 15.93 17.44
CA SER A 196 -13.98 15.63 18.83
C SER A 196 -14.63 14.35 19.34
N ASN A 197 -13.83 13.27 19.43
CA ASN A 197 -14.05 12.24 20.43
C ASN A 197 -13.38 12.70 21.72
N ALA A 198 -14.18 13.12 22.70
CA ALA A 198 -13.70 13.70 23.95
C ALA A 198 -12.81 12.71 24.74
N GLY A 199 -11.50 12.96 24.69
CA GLY A 199 -10.47 12.30 25.46
C GLY A 199 -9.21 13.15 25.42
N LEU A 200 -8.33 13.00 26.42
CA LEU A 200 -7.05 13.69 26.45
C LEU A 200 -6.28 13.46 25.14
N PRO A 201 -5.47 14.43 24.66
CA PRO A 201 -4.65 14.22 23.46
C PRO A 201 -3.80 12.93 23.59
N PRO A 202 -3.41 12.31 22.46
CA PRO A 202 -2.40 11.25 22.50
C PRO A 202 -1.14 11.80 23.18
N PRO A 203 -0.50 11.07 24.12
CA PRO A 203 0.77 11.50 24.64
C PRO A 203 1.82 11.46 23.52
N ASP A 204 2.66 12.49 23.48
CA ASP A 204 3.88 12.45 22.69
C ASP A 204 4.88 11.46 23.31
N ILE A 205 5.87 11.05 22.52
CA ILE A 205 6.97 10.20 23.00
C ILE A 205 7.98 11.14 23.67
N THR A 206 8.02 11.11 25.00
CA THR A 206 8.93 11.91 25.85
C THR A 206 10.21 11.14 26.19
N ASP A 207 11.16 11.79 26.85
CA ASP A 207 12.38 11.14 27.37
C ASP A 207 12.13 10.24 28.61
N ASP A 208 10.89 10.22 29.13
CA ASP A 208 10.48 9.34 30.23
C ASP A 208 10.47 7.87 29.77
N GLU A 209 11.27 7.00 30.38
CA GLU A 209 11.38 5.59 29.98
C GLU A 209 10.64 4.62 30.92
N LEU A 210 10.07 3.56 30.35
CA LEU A 210 9.45 2.45 31.08
C LEU A 210 10.09 1.12 30.63
N THR A 211 10.60 0.32 31.57
CA THR A 211 11.16 -1.00 31.26
C THR A 211 10.09 -1.96 30.75
N LEU A 212 10.48 -2.99 29.98
CA LEU A 212 9.53 -3.99 29.49
C LEU A 212 8.78 -4.71 30.64
N GLU A 213 9.45 -4.95 31.75
CA GLU A 213 8.87 -5.58 32.95
C GLU A 213 7.84 -4.66 33.61
N ALA A 214 8.17 -3.38 33.80
CA ALA A 214 7.24 -2.40 34.34
C ALA A 214 6.05 -2.13 33.39
N PHE A 215 6.30 -2.14 32.07
CA PHE A 215 5.25 -2.08 31.05
C PHE A 215 4.30 -3.28 31.17
N ALA A 216 4.82 -4.50 31.17
CA ALA A 216 4.02 -5.72 31.31
C ALA A 216 3.22 -5.74 32.63
N ALA A 217 3.82 -5.27 33.74
CA ALA A 217 3.16 -5.16 35.04
C ALA A 217 2.05 -4.10 35.07
N CYS A 218 2.19 -2.98 34.35
CA CYS A 218 1.17 -1.92 34.33
C CYS A 218 0.02 -2.20 33.35
N VAL A 219 0.23 -2.96 32.26
CA VAL A 219 -0.79 -3.24 31.24
C VAL A 219 -2.12 -3.77 31.80
N PRO A 220 -2.16 -4.72 32.76
CA PRO A 220 -3.40 -5.18 33.40
C PRO A 220 -4.24 -4.08 34.06
N THR A 221 -3.67 -2.92 34.37
CA THR A 221 -4.36 -1.80 35.02
C THR A 221 -5.10 -0.87 34.05
N ALA A 222 -4.87 -0.98 32.73
CA ALA A 222 -5.54 -0.16 31.73
C ALA A 222 -7.07 -0.40 31.77
N PRO A 223 -7.94 0.63 31.70
CA PRO A 223 -9.39 0.49 31.85
C PRO A 223 -10.06 -0.31 30.71
N SER A 224 -9.64 -0.14 29.45
CA SER A 224 -10.21 -0.87 28.30
C SER A 224 -9.67 -2.30 28.20
N ALA A 225 -10.57 -3.27 28.04
CA ALA A 225 -10.22 -4.67 27.84
C ALA A 225 -9.50 -4.92 26.50
N GLU A 226 -9.83 -4.13 25.47
CA GLU A 226 -9.20 -4.11 24.16
C GLU A 226 -7.76 -3.62 24.29
N CYS A 227 -7.54 -2.51 25.01
CA CYS A 227 -6.20 -2.01 25.32
C CYS A 227 -5.36 -3.05 26.08
N ARG A 228 -5.92 -3.69 27.12
CA ARG A 228 -5.24 -4.77 27.86
C ARG A 228 -4.83 -5.92 26.93
N ARG A 229 -5.72 -6.36 26.03
CA ARG A 229 -5.42 -7.43 25.07
C ARG A 229 -4.34 -7.02 24.05
N PHE A 230 -4.46 -5.81 23.50
CA PHE A 230 -3.54 -5.32 22.47
C PHE A 230 -2.12 -5.08 23.02
N LEU A 231 -2.02 -4.38 24.16
CA LEU A 231 -0.72 -4.13 24.80
C LEU A 231 -0.15 -5.38 25.48
N GLY A 232 -0.99 -6.31 25.94
CA GLY A 232 -0.57 -7.62 26.44
C GLY A 232 0.12 -8.44 25.35
N ALA A 233 -0.51 -8.57 24.18
CA ALA A 233 0.10 -9.25 23.03
C ALA A 233 1.40 -8.58 22.54
N LEU A 234 1.50 -7.25 22.64
CA LEU A 234 2.75 -6.53 22.39
C LEU A 234 3.83 -6.86 23.44
N ALA A 235 3.49 -6.86 24.73
CA ALA A 235 4.42 -7.22 25.80
C ALA A 235 4.92 -8.67 25.65
N GLU A 236 4.03 -9.60 25.32
CA GLU A 236 4.34 -11.00 25.00
C GLU A 236 5.27 -11.12 23.78
N ARG A 237 5.01 -10.39 22.70
CA ARG A 237 5.91 -10.40 21.53
C ARG A 237 7.26 -9.76 21.85
N LEU A 238 7.32 -8.68 22.62
CA LEU A 238 8.57 -8.07 23.07
C LEU A 238 9.36 -8.99 24.02
N ALA A 239 8.70 -9.86 24.78
CA ALA A 239 9.37 -10.86 25.61
C ALA A 239 10.16 -11.89 24.78
N GLN A 240 9.72 -12.16 23.55
CA GLN A 240 10.40 -13.05 22.59
C GLN A 240 11.59 -12.36 21.90
N PRO A 241 12.65 -13.09 21.51
CA PRO A 241 13.79 -12.53 20.79
C PRO A 241 13.45 -12.09 19.35
N GLY A 242 14.41 -11.42 18.72
CA GLY A 242 14.35 -11.01 17.33
C GLY A 242 13.68 -9.65 17.09
N VAL A 243 13.98 -9.07 15.93
CA VAL A 243 13.40 -7.81 15.45
C VAL A 243 12.07 -8.10 14.78
N PHE A 244 11.06 -7.25 15.01
CA PHE A 244 9.77 -7.38 14.35
C PHE A 244 9.14 -6.03 14.01
N GLU A 245 8.18 -6.05 13.10
CA GLU A 245 7.41 -4.89 12.66
C GLU A 245 5.92 -5.11 12.91
N MET A 246 5.27 -4.10 13.51
CA MET A 246 3.81 -4.01 13.56
C MET A 246 3.34 -3.01 12.50
N SER A 247 2.63 -3.48 11.48
CA SER A 247 2.07 -2.64 10.41
C SER A 247 0.59 -2.37 10.65
N PHE A 248 0.26 -1.10 10.85
CA PHE A 248 -1.09 -0.59 11.07
C PHE A 248 -1.78 -0.26 9.74
N THR A 249 -1.04 0.30 8.79
CA THR A 249 -1.46 0.52 7.39
C THR A 249 -0.32 0.17 6.44
N LEU A 250 -0.54 0.28 5.12
CA LEU A 250 0.51 0.11 4.10
C LEU A 250 1.69 1.07 4.32
N MET A 251 1.43 2.27 4.85
CA MET A 251 2.44 3.28 5.14
C MET A 251 2.89 3.30 6.60
N ASN A 252 1.97 3.10 7.54
CA ASN A 252 2.22 3.26 8.98
C ASN A 252 2.60 1.94 9.64
N GLY A 253 3.72 1.94 10.35
CA GLY A 253 4.16 0.82 11.18
C GLY A 253 5.00 1.28 12.36
N ILE A 254 5.49 0.29 13.10
CA ILE A 254 6.48 0.44 14.17
C ILE A 254 7.43 -0.76 14.07
N VAL A 255 8.74 -0.51 13.99
CA VAL A 255 9.79 -1.54 13.99
C VAL A 255 10.45 -1.56 15.35
N PHE A 256 10.52 -2.74 15.98
CA PHE A 256 11.05 -2.94 17.33
C PHE A 256 12.32 -3.79 17.28
N ASP A 257 13.41 -3.28 17.88
CA ASP A 257 14.59 -4.08 18.23
C ASP A 257 14.85 -3.97 19.74
N ARG A 258 14.40 -4.99 20.47
CA ARG A 258 14.63 -5.06 21.92
C ARG A 258 16.10 -5.25 22.28
N ALA A 259 16.90 -5.92 21.44
CA ALA A 259 18.28 -6.25 21.79
C ALA A 259 19.16 -4.99 21.91
N THR A 260 18.82 -3.95 21.16
CA THR A 260 19.50 -2.63 21.16
C THR A 260 18.72 -1.54 21.91
N ASN A 261 17.61 -1.89 22.59
CA ASN A 261 16.67 -0.94 23.22
C ASN A 261 16.14 0.14 22.24
N TRP A 262 16.01 -0.21 20.95
CA TRP A 262 15.68 0.71 19.86
C TRP A 262 14.28 0.43 19.30
N VAL A 263 13.61 1.49 18.87
CA VAL A 263 12.33 1.39 18.17
C VAL A 263 12.18 2.54 17.19
N ALA A 264 11.50 2.30 16.07
CA ALA A 264 11.19 3.36 15.12
C ALA A 264 9.71 3.35 14.74
N SER A 265 9.06 4.52 14.76
CA SER A 265 7.63 4.68 14.45
C SER A 265 7.40 5.79 13.43
N ASN A 266 6.48 5.55 12.49
CA ASN A 266 5.79 6.60 11.73
C ASN A 266 4.27 6.55 11.98
N THR A 267 3.83 5.82 13.00
CA THR A 267 2.42 5.66 13.36
C THR A 267 2.06 6.69 14.43
N PRO A 268 1.14 7.64 14.16
CA PRO A 268 0.69 8.61 15.17
C PRO A 268 0.06 7.91 16.38
N MET A 269 0.33 8.41 17.59
CA MET A 269 -0.18 7.80 18.83
C MET A 269 -1.72 7.79 18.90
N SER A 270 -2.40 8.70 18.18
CA SER A 270 -3.86 8.67 17.95
C SER A 270 -4.32 7.41 17.22
N VAL A 271 -3.58 6.96 16.19
CA VAL A 271 -3.87 5.74 15.44
C VAL A 271 -3.64 4.52 16.32
N VAL A 272 -2.54 4.47 17.07
CA VAL A 272 -2.28 3.39 18.03
C VAL A 272 -3.40 3.31 19.06
N ARG A 273 -3.84 4.44 19.64
CA ARG A 273 -4.97 4.49 20.59
C ARG A 273 -6.28 3.98 19.98
N MET A 274 -6.60 4.42 18.76
CA MET A 274 -7.82 4.04 18.06
C MET A 274 -7.88 2.53 17.78
N VAL A 275 -6.72 1.95 17.41
CA VAL A 275 -6.56 0.53 17.14
C VAL A 275 -6.55 -0.30 18.42
N ALA A 276 -5.83 0.14 19.46
CA ALA A 276 -5.78 -0.55 20.76
C ALA A 276 -7.15 -0.59 21.45
N ARG A 277 -8.00 0.43 21.29
CA ARG A 277 -9.36 0.50 21.86
C ARG A 277 -10.42 -0.26 21.05
N SER A 278 -10.07 -0.92 19.96
CA SER A 278 -11.04 -1.55 19.06
C SER A 278 -10.63 -2.93 18.62
N ARG A 279 -11.46 -3.92 18.97
CA ARG A 279 -11.25 -5.33 18.60
C ARG A 279 -11.14 -5.54 17.09
N SER A 280 -11.99 -4.90 16.29
CA SER A 280 -12.00 -5.07 14.83
C SER A 280 -10.79 -4.45 14.15
N LEU A 281 -10.19 -3.42 14.75
CA LEU A 281 -9.04 -2.72 14.19
C LEU A 281 -7.72 -3.37 14.63
N GLY A 282 -7.66 -3.83 15.88
CA GLY A 282 -6.54 -4.64 16.38
C GLY A 282 -6.28 -5.88 15.52
N THR A 283 -7.33 -6.56 15.05
CA THR A 283 -7.19 -7.73 14.14
C THR A 283 -6.61 -7.41 12.76
N TYR A 284 -6.51 -6.13 12.38
CA TYR A 284 -5.91 -5.71 11.12
C TYR A 284 -4.44 -5.27 11.23
N VAL A 285 -3.87 -5.25 12.44
CA VAL A 285 -2.44 -5.04 12.64
C VAL A 285 -1.69 -6.31 12.26
N LYS A 286 -0.83 -6.23 11.26
CA LYS A 286 0.07 -7.33 10.90
C LYS A 286 1.33 -7.22 11.75
N THR A 287 1.60 -8.20 12.60
CA THR A 287 2.92 -8.39 13.21
C THR A 287 3.74 -9.28 12.28
N THR A 288 4.97 -8.90 11.99
CA THR A 288 5.85 -9.64 11.07
C THR A 288 7.26 -9.62 11.60
N ASP A 289 7.83 -10.78 11.84
CA ASP A 289 9.24 -10.91 12.22
C ASP A 289 10.12 -10.49 11.04
N LEU A 290 11.14 -9.68 11.31
CA LEU A 290 12.10 -9.29 10.30
C LEU A 290 13.21 -10.34 10.22
N ASP A 291 13.46 -10.83 9.01
CA ASP A 291 14.60 -11.72 8.72
C ASP A 291 15.90 -11.05 9.19
N ALA A 292 16.84 -11.83 9.73
CA ALA A 292 18.13 -11.35 10.21
C ALA A 292 18.97 -10.60 9.15
N ARG A 293 18.60 -10.71 7.87
CA ARG A 293 19.20 -10.00 6.72
C ARG A 293 18.60 -8.61 6.49
N VAL A 294 17.44 -8.29 7.08
CA VAL A 294 16.78 -6.98 6.95
C VAL A 294 17.36 -6.04 8.01
N GLU A 295 18.18 -5.09 7.57
CA GLU A 295 18.74 -4.04 8.44
C GLU A 295 17.58 -3.14 8.97
N PRO A 296 17.28 -3.15 10.30
CA PRO A 296 16.08 -2.52 10.84
C PRO A 296 16.05 -1.00 10.62
N CYS A 297 17.20 -0.33 10.73
CA CYS A 297 17.32 1.11 10.57
C CYS A 297 17.12 1.51 9.10
N ALA A 298 17.66 0.76 8.13
CA ALA A 298 17.38 0.97 6.71
C ALA A 298 15.87 0.83 6.40
N ARG A 299 15.19 -0.17 6.97
CA ARG A 299 13.73 -0.33 6.83
C ARG A 299 12.98 0.86 7.44
N ALA A 300 13.37 1.30 8.63
CA ALA A 300 12.79 2.47 9.29
C ALA A 300 12.99 3.77 8.48
N ARG A 301 14.20 4.01 7.95
CA ARG A 301 14.52 5.14 7.07
C ARG A 301 13.72 5.09 5.77
N GLN A 302 13.55 3.92 5.16
CA GLN A 302 12.70 3.75 3.96
C GLN A 302 11.25 4.18 4.27
N ARG A 303 10.69 3.76 5.41
CA ARG A 303 9.33 4.12 5.85
C ARG A 303 9.18 5.55 6.39
N GLY A 304 10.28 6.22 6.76
CA GLY A 304 10.24 7.55 7.36
C GLY A 304 9.81 7.54 8.82
N MET A 305 10.23 6.50 9.52
CA MET A 305 10.03 6.37 10.95
C MET A 305 11.01 7.29 11.69
N GLN A 306 10.52 7.91 12.75
CA GLN A 306 11.34 8.57 13.76
C GLN A 306 11.88 7.49 14.70
N GLU A 307 13.16 7.59 15.05
CA GLU A 307 13.86 6.66 15.93
C GLU A 307 13.73 7.13 17.38
N HIS A 308 13.46 6.20 18.29
CA HIS A 308 13.27 6.45 19.72
C HIS A 308 13.93 5.32 20.54
N ARG A 309 14.12 5.56 21.84
CA ARG A 309 14.39 4.46 22.77
C ARG A 309 13.11 3.64 22.97
N LEU A 310 13.24 2.32 23.05
CA LEU A 310 12.11 1.43 23.28
C LEU A 310 11.36 1.79 24.58
N GLY A 311 12.11 2.07 25.66
CA GLY A 311 11.53 2.48 26.94
C GLY A 311 10.63 3.72 26.85
N ALA A 312 11.01 4.72 26.05
CA ALA A 312 10.21 5.93 25.82
C ALA A 312 8.88 5.63 25.11
N LEU A 313 8.90 4.76 24.10
CA LEU A 313 7.66 4.36 23.41
C LEU A 313 6.76 3.50 24.32
N LEU A 314 7.33 2.60 25.13
CA LEU A 314 6.56 1.81 26.10
C LEU A 314 5.86 2.68 27.15
N HIS A 315 6.55 3.71 27.64
CA HIS A 315 5.95 4.71 28.52
C HIS A 315 4.80 5.46 27.82
N ALA A 316 5.02 5.92 26.58
CA ALA A 316 3.98 6.59 25.79
C ALA A 316 2.76 5.68 25.52
N PHE A 317 2.96 4.39 25.26
CA PHE A 317 1.87 3.41 25.14
C PHE A 317 1.10 3.21 26.45
N ALA A 318 1.80 3.09 27.58
CA ALA A 318 1.16 2.95 28.89
C ALA A 318 0.32 4.21 29.24
N ARG A 319 0.85 5.41 28.98
CA ARG A 319 0.08 6.67 29.12
C ARG A 319 -1.10 6.74 28.15
N MET A 320 -0.92 6.33 26.90
CA MET A 320 -1.96 6.35 25.87
C MET A 320 -3.17 5.46 26.21
N ALA A 321 -2.90 4.33 26.85
CA ALA A 321 -3.87 3.35 27.32
C ALA A 321 -4.39 3.59 28.75
N GLU A 322 -3.95 4.67 29.41
CA GLU A 322 -4.35 5.04 30.78
C GLU A 322 -3.99 3.96 31.82
N CYS A 323 -2.83 3.30 31.64
CA CYS A 323 -2.25 2.42 32.66
C CYS A 323 -1.83 3.21 33.90
N ARG A 324 -1.92 2.58 35.08
CA ARG A 324 -1.26 3.04 36.30
C ARG A 324 0.24 2.77 36.19
N LEU A 325 1.00 3.81 35.88
CA LEU A 325 2.46 3.76 35.86
C LEU A 325 3.02 3.44 37.26
N PRO A 326 4.20 2.82 37.36
CA PRO A 326 4.94 2.76 38.62
C PRO A 326 5.25 4.18 39.13
N ALA A 327 5.43 4.30 40.45
CA ALA A 327 5.98 5.53 41.03
C ALA A 327 7.43 5.73 40.54
N PRO A 328 7.87 6.99 40.34
CA PRO A 328 9.27 7.31 40.02
C PRO A 328 10.23 7.03 41.18
#